data_AF-A0A7C7USK9-F1
#
_entry.id   AF-A0A7C7USK9-F1
#
_cell.length_a   1.000
_cell.length_b   1.000
_cell.length_c   1.000
_cell.angle_alpha   90.00
_cell.angle_beta   90.00
_cell.angle_gamma   90.00
#
_symmetry.space_group_name_H-M   'P 1'
#
loop_
_entity.id
_entity.type
_entity.pdbx_description
1 polymer ?
#
loop_
_entity_poly.entity_id
_entity_poly.type
_entity_poly.pdbx_seq_one_letter_code
_entity_poly.pdbx_strand_id
1 'polypeptide(L)'
;MIKVDEREKIRRAYFFEDKSIRQIAREMGHSRTTVKRAIESAEEKEYTLREPREAPVLGAYRDRIDEILAENERLPRKQRYTGYKIYEDIYERGYRGSESGVRRYIGLQRRETKKRKVYMPLEFDAGTDGQVDWGEAQAIIAGEQVTVQLFLMRLCYSRKLFVRAYPTQRQEAFFEGHTLAFYHFQGIPHRLSYDNLKVAVQHILEGGGRQEQKDFVAFRSHYLFQSHYCTPGQGHEKGRVEKGVGFSRRNFMVPIPKVDSFEELNEHLLASCLADDQRRVDRQELIIGEAWEKEKSYLLPLPEHDYKCYVTRPVVLNGYSQVEFETNRYSVPTNHAYRNLVLKAYPFRVDICHMNDTIASHPRCYEQEQDILDPLHYLPLLEQRPGSFEHAKPIRRWRKEWPPTYERLLEQLQAPGENGRGIREFIRILELHQEHPANLVAQAVEQALEYGCIHADGVTLCLRHLLDPEGSMPSLIWAEPPPWAAVGEQGPDLACYDRLLERI
;
A
#
# COMPACT_ATOMS: atom_id res chain seq x y z
N MET A 1 -3.14 -35.98 40.78
CA MET A 1 -2.01 -35.37 41.52
C MET A 1 -2.62 -34.45 42.56
N ILE A 2 -2.13 -34.50 43.80
CA ILE A 2 -2.59 -33.61 44.89
C ILE A 2 -1.68 -32.39 44.85
N LYS A 3 -2.27 -31.18 44.79
CA LYS A 3 -1.53 -29.92 44.76
C LYS A 3 -0.75 -29.71 46.07
N VAL A 4 0.31 -28.89 46.02
CA VAL A 4 1.17 -28.62 47.18
C VAL A 4 0.37 -28.10 48.39
N ASP A 5 -0.62 -27.23 48.18
CA ASP A 5 -1.49 -26.68 49.23
C ASP A 5 -2.36 -27.76 49.91
N GLU A 6 -2.82 -28.75 49.16
CA GLU A 6 -3.60 -29.88 49.69
C GLU A 6 -2.70 -30.85 50.47
N ARG A 7 -1.45 -31.03 50.03
CA ARG A 7 -0.44 -31.79 50.80
C ARG A 7 -0.12 -31.12 52.12
N GLU A 8 0.03 -29.80 52.15
CA GLU A 8 0.27 -29.05 53.38
C GLU A 8 -0.86 -29.30 54.39
N LYS A 9 -2.12 -29.19 53.95
CA LYS A 9 -3.30 -29.47 54.79
C LYS A 9 -3.30 -30.91 55.32
N ILE A 10 -2.98 -31.90 54.47
CA ILE A 10 -2.87 -33.31 54.89
C ILE A 10 -1.77 -33.49 55.95
N ARG A 11 -0.61 -32.86 55.75
CA ARG A 11 0.53 -32.97 56.67
C ARG A 11 0.25 -32.28 57.99
N ARG A 12 -0.38 -31.11 57.97
CA ARG A 12 -0.78 -30.37 59.17
C ARG A 12 -1.83 -31.14 59.97
N ALA A 13 -2.82 -31.71 59.31
CA ALA A 13 -3.82 -32.58 59.94
C ALA A 13 -3.19 -33.82 60.60
N TYR A 14 -2.10 -34.36 60.03
CA TYR A 14 -1.42 -35.54 60.59
C TYR A 14 -0.44 -35.20 61.72
N PHE A 15 0.42 -34.19 61.55
CA PHE A 15 1.52 -33.89 62.49
C PHE A 15 1.14 -32.91 63.61
N PHE A 16 0.12 -32.06 63.41
CA PHE A 16 -0.29 -31.05 64.39
C PHE A 16 -1.67 -31.30 64.99
N GLU A 17 -2.57 -31.98 64.27
CA GLU A 17 -3.94 -32.27 64.74
C GLU A 17 -4.12 -33.73 65.19
N ASP A 18 -3.05 -34.55 65.19
CA ASP A 18 -3.02 -35.98 65.55
C ASP A 18 -4.11 -36.84 64.86
N LYS A 19 -4.60 -36.41 63.69
CA LYS A 19 -5.64 -37.13 62.96
C LYS A 19 -5.07 -38.38 62.30
N SER A 20 -5.80 -39.50 62.41
CA SER A 20 -5.39 -40.73 61.74
C SER A 20 -5.47 -40.61 60.21
N ILE A 21 -4.63 -41.37 59.50
CA ILE A 21 -4.63 -41.44 58.01
C ILE A 21 -6.04 -41.74 57.46
N ARG A 22 -6.84 -42.55 58.16
CA ARG A 22 -8.21 -42.88 57.77
C ARG A 22 -9.15 -41.69 57.88
N GLN A 23 -8.97 -40.89 58.92
CA GLN A 23 -9.76 -39.69 59.16
C GLN A 23 -9.45 -38.61 58.12
N ILE A 24 -8.17 -38.35 57.88
CA ILE A 24 -7.71 -37.39 56.86
C ILE A 24 -8.19 -37.79 55.46
N ALA A 25 -8.11 -39.09 55.11
CA ALA A 25 -8.62 -39.60 53.83
C ALA A 25 -10.13 -39.37 53.64
N ARG A 26 -10.91 -39.42 54.73
CA ARG A 26 -12.37 -39.23 54.70
C ARG A 26 -12.75 -37.76 54.64
N GLU A 27 -12.07 -36.91 55.42
CA GLU A 27 -12.30 -35.46 55.47
C GLU A 27 -11.86 -34.77 54.17
N MET A 28 -10.72 -35.18 53.59
CA MET A 28 -10.10 -34.54 52.43
C MET A 28 -10.40 -35.24 51.10
N GLY A 29 -11.18 -36.33 51.09
CA GLY A 29 -11.60 -37.02 49.87
C GLY A 29 -10.47 -37.72 49.08
N HIS A 30 -9.31 -37.96 49.70
CA HIS A 30 -8.16 -38.60 49.04
C HIS A 30 -7.99 -40.06 49.46
N SER A 31 -7.44 -40.89 48.56
CA SER A 31 -7.12 -42.27 48.91
C SER A 31 -6.08 -42.33 50.04
N ARG A 32 -6.18 -43.34 50.91
CA ARG A 32 -5.23 -43.56 52.02
C ARG A 32 -3.78 -43.68 51.54
N THR A 33 -3.57 -44.24 50.34
CA THR A 33 -2.24 -44.32 49.71
C THR A 33 -1.69 -42.96 49.33
N THR A 34 -2.54 -42.03 48.91
CA THR A 34 -2.12 -40.67 48.54
C THR A 34 -1.88 -39.80 49.77
N VAL A 35 -2.72 -39.94 50.82
CA VAL A 35 -2.50 -39.33 52.14
C VAL A 35 -1.17 -39.79 52.75
N LYS A 36 -0.90 -41.10 52.73
CA LYS A 36 0.38 -41.65 53.22
C LYS A 36 1.58 -41.08 52.45
N ARG A 37 1.50 -41.00 51.12
CA ARG A 37 2.55 -40.39 50.27
C ARG A 37 2.75 -38.90 50.54
N ALA A 38 1.69 -38.16 50.89
CA ALA A 38 1.76 -36.75 51.26
C ALA A 38 2.39 -36.53 52.64
N ILE A 39 2.17 -37.46 53.59
CA ILE A 39 2.83 -37.47 54.90
C ILE A 39 4.33 -37.78 54.76
N GLU A 40 4.69 -38.72 53.89
CA GLU A 40 6.09 -39.12 53.67
C GLU A 40 6.94 -38.07 52.94
N SER A 41 6.34 -37.19 52.15
CA SER A 41 7.07 -36.17 51.38
C SER A 41 6.27 -34.88 51.24
N ALA A 42 6.89 -33.77 51.65
CA ALA A 42 6.32 -32.43 51.55
C ALA A 42 6.21 -31.94 50.09
N GLU A 43 7.13 -32.38 49.25
CA GLU A 43 7.21 -31.97 47.85
C GLU A 43 6.42 -32.92 46.95
N GLU A 44 5.89 -32.36 45.85
CA GLU A 44 5.36 -33.17 44.78
C GLU A 44 6.52 -33.87 44.09
N LYS A 45 6.63 -35.20 44.25
CA LYS A 45 7.58 -35.98 43.47
C LYS A 45 7.22 -35.83 41.99
N GLU A 46 7.97 -34.99 41.29
CA GLU A 46 7.91 -34.93 39.83
C GLU A 46 8.16 -36.33 39.27
N TYR A 47 7.35 -36.73 38.29
CA TYR A 47 7.60 -37.95 37.56
C TYR A 47 8.85 -37.76 36.69
N THR A 48 10.01 -38.04 37.25
CA THR A 48 11.23 -38.25 36.48
C THR A 48 11.24 -39.68 35.95
N LEU A 49 11.08 -39.84 34.64
CA LEU A 49 11.51 -41.04 33.94
C LEU A 49 13.00 -41.24 34.25
N ARG A 50 13.32 -42.25 35.08
CA ARG A 50 14.71 -42.57 35.45
C ARG A 50 15.49 -43.19 34.30
N GLU A 51 14.79 -43.82 33.36
CA GLU A 51 15.38 -44.45 32.18
C GLU A 51 14.55 -44.12 30.93
N PRO A 52 15.19 -43.92 29.77
CA PRO A 52 14.48 -43.78 28.50
C PRO A 52 13.67 -45.05 28.23
N ARG A 53 12.42 -44.93 27.77
CA ARG A 53 11.66 -46.11 27.31
C ARG A 53 12.45 -46.83 26.23
N GLU A 54 12.67 -48.13 26.41
CA GLU A 54 13.26 -48.98 25.38
C GLU A 54 12.43 -48.85 24.10
N ALA A 55 13.11 -48.53 23.00
CA ALA A 55 12.50 -48.47 21.68
C ALA A 55 13.01 -49.65 20.85
N PRO A 56 12.57 -50.90 21.15
CA PRO A 56 13.21 -52.12 20.66
C PRO A 56 13.23 -52.23 19.12
N VAL A 57 12.29 -51.59 18.42
CA VAL A 57 12.19 -51.68 16.95
C VAL A 57 13.05 -50.64 16.23
N LEU A 58 13.17 -49.41 16.78
CA LEU A 58 13.94 -48.34 16.13
C LEU A 58 15.41 -48.34 16.59
N GLY A 59 15.70 -48.87 17.79
CA GLY A 59 17.03 -48.84 18.42
C GLY A 59 18.15 -49.33 17.51
N ALA A 60 17.95 -50.47 16.82
CA ALA A 60 18.95 -51.08 15.93
C ALA A 60 19.26 -50.27 14.65
N TYR A 61 18.43 -49.29 14.29
CA TYR A 61 18.58 -48.48 13.07
C TYR A 61 18.91 -47.01 13.37
N ARG A 62 19.07 -46.64 14.65
CA ARG A 62 19.38 -45.26 15.06
C ARG A 62 20.72 -44.78 14.51
N ASP A 63 21.76 -45.61 14.64
CA ASP A 63 23.11 -45.27 14.18
C ASP A 63 23.12 -44.98 12.67
N ARG A 64 22.38 -45.77 11.88
CA ARG A 64 22.23 -45.53 10.44
C ARG A 64 21.49 -44.24 10.12
N ILE A 65 20.43 -43.93 10.87
CA ILE A 65 19.71 -42.66 10.70
C ILE A 65 20.65 -41.49 11.01
N ASP A 66 21.46 -41.60 12.07
CA ASP A 66 22.39 -40.55 12.50
C ASP A 66 23.54 -40.37 11.49
N GLU A 67 24.05 -41.46 10.88
CA GLU A 67 24.99 -41.42 9.74
C GLU A 67 24.41 -40.64 8.55
N ILE A 68 23.19 -40.98 8.11
CA ILE A 68 22.55 -40.30 6.97
C ILE A 68 22.26 -38.83 7.31
N LEU A 69 21.93 -38.52 8.56
CA LEU A 69 21.76 -37.15 9.02
C LEU A 69 23.08 -36.37 8.99
N ALA A 70 24.21 -36.99 9.35
CA ALA A 70 25.53 -36.37 9.26
C ALA A 70 25.98 -36.18 7.80
N GLU A 71 25.71 -37.16 6.92
CA GLU A 71 25.96 -37.05 5.48
C GLU A 71 25.13 -35.91 4.85
N ASN A 72 23.88 -35.80 5.25
CA ASN A 72 22.96 -34.74 4.83
C ASN A 72 23.49 -33.32 5.06
N GLU A 73 24.28 -33.10 6.11
CA GLU A 73 24.84 -31.77 6.37
C GLU A 73 25.84 -31.35 5.30
N ARG A 74 26.55 -32.32 4.70
CA ARG A 74 27.56 -32.12 3.66
C ARG A 74 26.98 -32.03 2.24
N LEU A 75 25.75 -32.50 2.03
CA LEU A 75 25.09 -32.48 0.72
C LEU A 75 24.49 -31.11 0.37
N PRO A 76 24.47 -30.73 -0.94
CA PRO A 76 23.76 -29.55 -1.43
C PRO A 76 22.28 -29.57 -1.01
N ARG A 77 21.70 -28.40 -0.68
CA ARG A 77 20.34 -28.30 -0.09
C ARG A 77 19.26 -29.06 -0.86
N LYS A 78 19.33 -29.10 -2.20
CA LYS A 78 18.36 -29.78 -3.07
C LYS A 78 18.54 -31.31 -3.13
N GLN A 79 19.66 -31.85 -2.64
CA GLN A 79 20.02 -33.26 -2.67
C GLN A 79 20.01 -33.92 -1.28
N ARG A 80 19.60 -33.19 -0.24
CA ARG A 80 19.50 -33.75 1.12
C ARG A 80 18.36 -34.77 1.21
N TYR A 81 18.63 -35.92 1.81
CA TYR A 81 17.67 -36.97 2.12
C TYR A 81 16.50 -36.41 2.95
N THR A 82 15.29 -36.65 2.43
CA THR A 82 14.05 -36.36 3.16
C THR A 82 13.80 -37.42 4.23
N GLY A 83 12.96 -37.12 5.22
CA GLY A 83 12.61 -38.10 6.25
C GLY A 83 11.99 -39.39 5.68
N TYR A 84 11.31 -39.28 4.54
CA TYR A 84 10.79 -40.42 3.79
C TYR A 84 11.91 -41.24 3.14
N LYS A 85 12.90 -40.59 2.50
CA LYS A 85 14.05 -41.30 1.92
C LYS A 85 14.94 -41.99 2.96
N ILE A 86 15.05 -41.41 4.16
CA ILE A 86 15.72 -42.06 5.29
C ILE A 86 14.93 -43.30 5.75
N TYR A 87 13.59 -43.22 5.78
CA TYR A 87 12.74 -44.37 6.08
C TYR A 87 12.87 -45.49 5.04
N GLU A 88 12.91 -45.15 3.74
CA GLU A 88 13.09 -46.11 2.64
C GLU A 88 14.42 -46.87 2.77
N ASP A 89 15.55 -46.18 3.01
CA ASP A 89 16.87 -46.83 3.21
C ASP A 89 16.86 -47.83 4.38
N ILE A 90 16.28 -47.46 5.52
CA ILE A 90 16.24 -48.39 6.66
C ILE A 90 15.21 -49.50 6.49
N TYR A 91 14.13 -49.26 5.72
CA TYR A 91 13.11 -50.28 5.41
C TYR A 91 13.69 -51.39 4.53
N GLU A 92 14.47 -51.03 3.52
CA GLU A 92 15.23 -51.97 2.68
C GLU A 92 16.23 -52.81 3.51
N ARG A 93 16.80 -52.20 4.56
CA ARG A 93 17.71 -52.87 5.51
C ARG A 93 17.01 -53.74 6.56
N GLY A 94 15.69 -53.88 6.49
CA GLY A 94 14.92 -54.78 7.37
C GLY A 94 14.11 -54.09 8.46
N TYR A 95 14.06 -52.75 8.51
CA TYR A 95 13.18 -52.05 9.44
C TYR A 95 11.70 -52.34 9.11
N ARG A 96 10.91 -52.66 10.13
CA ARG A 96 9.47 -52.94 10.02
C ARG A 96 8.60 -52.06 10.92
N GLY A 97 9.19 -51.01 11.50
CA GLY A 97 8.43 -50.00 12.24
C GLY A 97 7.80 -48.96 11.33
N SER A 98 7.14 -47.96 11.92
CA SER A 98 6.43 -46.92 11.17
C SER A 98 7.33 -45.75 10.78
N GLU A 99 7.07 -45.16 9.60
CA GLU A 99 7.72 -43.93 9.15
C GLU A 99 7.58 -42.79 10.18
N SER A 100 6.42 -42.68 10.82
CA SER A 100 6.16 -41.68 11.88
C SER A 100 7.15 -41.80 13.04
N GLY A 101 7.60 -43.01 13.38
CA GLY A 101 8.63 -43.26 14.40
C GLY A 101 10.00 -42.72 13.99
N VAL A 102 10.39 -42.93 12.73
CA VAL A 102 11.63 -42.42 12.13
C VAL A 102 11.62 -40.90 12.05
N ARG A 103 10.55 -40.31 11.52
CA ARG A 103 10.39 -38.85 11.45
C ARG A 103 10.43 -38.20 12.84
N ARG A 104 9.85 -38.85 13.84
CA ARG A 104 9.91 -38.38 15.23
C ARG A 104 11.34 -38.41 15.79
N TYR A 105 12.09 -39.48 15.53
CA TYR A 105 13.50 -39.58 15.94
C TYR A 105 14.39 -38.55 15.24
N ILE A 106 14.25 -38.40 13.92
CA ILE A 106 14.91 -37.34 13.15
C ILE A 106 14.56 -35.95 13.72
N GLY A 107 13.30 -35.73 14.09
CA GLY A 107 12.84 -34.49 14.70
C GLY A 107 13.46 -34.20 16.07
N LEU A 108 13.70 -35.24 16.88
CA LEU A 108 14.41 -35.13 18.16
C LEU A 108 15.89 -34.83 17.94
N GLN A 109 16.57 -35.60 17.09
CA GLN A 109 17.98 -35.38 16.74
C GLN A 109 18.19 -33.97 16.20
N ARG A 110 17.39 -33.53 15.22
CA ARG A 110 17.45 -32.15 14.70
C ARG A 110 17.17 -31.09 15.76
N ARG A 111 16.48 -31.38 16.86
CA ARG A 111 16.28 -30.41 17.96
C ARG A 111 17.50 -30.36 18.89
N GLU A 112 18.14 -31.50 19.13
CA GLU A 112 19.34 -31.61 19.97
C GLU A 112 20.57 -31.06 19.26
N THR A 113 20.78 -31.38 17.98
CA THR A 113 21.93 -30.91 17.19
C THR A 113 21.79 -29.44 16.78
N LYS A 114 20.56 -28.93 16.65
CA LYS A 114 20.31 -27.53 16.27
C LYS A 114 20.65 -26.61 17.44
N LYS A 115 21.91 -26.18 17.48
CA LYS A 115 22.36 -25.08 18.33
C LYS A 115 21.37 -23.92 18.18
N ARG A 116 20.71 -23.56 19.28
CA ARG A 116 19.85 -22.37 19.30
C ARG A 116 20.75 -21.19 18.97
N LYS A 117 20.37 -20.41 17.95
CA LYS A 117 21.05 -19.16 17.66
C LYS A 117 20.90 -18.28 18.89
N VAL A 118 22.01 -17.97 19.55
CA VAL A 118 22.07 -17.01 20.64
C VAL A 118 22.35 -15.65 20.00
N TYR A 119 21.59 -14.65 20.40
CA TYR A 119 21.69 -13.29 19.89
C TYR A 119 22.21 -12.39 21.00
N MET A 120 23.07 -11.42 20.66
CA MET A 120 23.44 -10.40 21.62
C MET A 120 22.26 -9.44 21.85
N PRO A 121 21.97 -9.07 23.10
CA PRO A 121 21.16 -7.89 23.38
C PRO A 121 21.84 -6.66 22.77
N LEU A 122 21.10 -5.90 21.96
CA LEU A 122 21.58 -4.66 21.36
C LEU A 122 20.79 -3.50 21.95
N GLU A 123 21.51 -2.42 22.24
CA GLU A 123 20.99 -1.12 22.62
C GLU A 123 21.35 -0.13 21.52
N PHE A 124 20.47 0.84 21.27
CA PHE A 124 20.60 1.78 20.15
C PHE A 124 20.42 3.19 20.69
N ASP A 125 21.25 4.12 20.23
CA ASP A 125 21.14 5.54 20.58
C ASP A 125 19.98 6.21 19.83
N ALA A 126 19.37 7.21 20.47
CA ALA A 126 18.29 7.99 19.88
C ALA A 126 18.71 8.65 18.56
N GLY A 127 17.86 8.53 17.53
CA GLY A 127 18.02 9.14 16.23
C GLY A 127 19.05 8.46 15.33
N THR A 128 19.83 7.52 15.87
CA THR A 128 21.01 7.00 15.18
C THR A 128 20.66 5.93 14.15
N ASP A 129 19.87 4.94 14.53
CA ASP A 129 19.64 3.74 13.71
C ASP A 129 18.17 3.57 13.32
N GLY A 130 17.93 3.39 12.02
CA GLY A 130 16.69 2.88 11.46
C GLY A 130 16.90 1.59 10.68
N GLN A 131 15.84 0.80 10.57
CA GLN A 131 15.82 -0.43 9.77
C GLN A 131 14.76 -0.33 8.69
N VAL A 132 15.12 -0.71 7.47
CA VAL A 132 14.23 -0.75 6.33
C VAL A 132 14.09 -2.18 5.83
N ASP A 133 12.87 -2.59 5.53
CA ASP A 133 12.56 -3.92 5.03
C ASP A 133 11.40 -3.87 4.02
N TRP A 134 11.32 -4.90 3.19
CA TRP A 134 10.18 -5.15 2.32
C TRP A 134 9.42 -6.39 2.79
N GLY A 135 8.09 -6.29 2.78
CA GLY A 135 7.18 -7.39 3.04
C GLY A 135 6.21 -7.61 1.89
N GLU A 136 5.59 -8.79 1.87
CA GLU A 136 4.45 -9.08 1.00
C GLU A 136 3.23 -9.39 1.87
N ALA A 137 2.07 -8.87 1.45
CA ALA A 137 0.78 -9.13 2.06
C ALA A 137 -0.32 -9.26 1.01
N GLN A 138 -1.45 -9.83 1.39
CA GLN A 138 -2.65 -9.90 0.56
C GLN A 138 -3.60 -8.78 0.99
N ALA A 139 -4.23 -8.12 0.02
CA ALA A 139 -5.33 -7.18 0.21
C ALA A 139 -6.39 -7.43 -0.86
N ILE A 140 -7.64 -7.04 -0.60
CA ILE A 140 -8.68 -6.99 -1.62
C ILE A 140 -8.85 -5.52 -2.01
N ILE A 141 -8.50 -5.17 -3.24
CA ILE A 141 -8.57 -3.81 -3.77
C ILE A 141 -9.56 -3.80 -4.92
N ALA A 142 -10.58 -2.93 -4.87
CA ALA A 142 -11.65 -2.85 -5.86
C ALA A 142 -12.33 -4.22 -6.13
N GLY A 143 -12.45 -5.05 -5.10
CA GLY A 143 -13.04 -6.40 -5.18
C GLY A 143 -12.09 -7.50 -5.63
N GLU A 144 -10.86 -7.19 -6.05
CA GLU A 144 -9.88 -8.17 -6.50
C GLU A 144 -8.81 -8.45 -5.45
N GLN A 145 -8.42 -9.73 -5.29
CA GLN A 145 -7.35 -10.09 -4.37
C GLN A 145 -5.97 -9.83 -5.00
N VAL A 146 -5.24 -8.88 -4.45
CA VAL A 146 -3.94 -8.43 -4.95
C VAL A 146 -2.84 -8.69 -3.92
N THR A 147 -1.66 -9.09 -4.42
CA THR A 147 -0.44 -9.16 -3.60
C THR A 147 0.22 -7.78 -3.56
N VAL A 148 0.23 -7.15 -2.39
CA VAL A 148 0.84 -5.83 -2.19
C VAL A 148 2.24 -5.94 -1.60
N GLN A 149 3.09 -5.00 -1.99
CA GLN A 149 4.46 -4.86 -1.51
C GLN A 149 4.48 -3.83 -0.38
N LEU A 150 4.75 -4.26 0.84
CA LEU A 150 4.82 -3.41 2.02
C LEU A 150 6.23 -2.88 2.19
N PHE A 151 6.40 -1.58 2.05
CA PHE A 151 7.58 -0.86 2.52
C PHE A 151 7.47 -0.67 4.03
N LEU A 152 8.52 -1.00 4.78
CA LEU A 152 8.58 -0.73 6.22
C LEU A 152 9.86 0.00 6.56
N MET A 153 9.73 1.05 7.39
CA MET A 153 10.85 1.67 8.07
C MET A 153 10.56 1.74 9.56
N ARG A 154 11.54 1.41 10.40
CA ARG A 154 11.39 1.47 11.85
C ARG A 154 12.62 2.08 12.51
N LEU A 155 12.42 3.02 13.42
CA LEU A 155 13.48 3.54 14.28
C LEU A 155 13.88 2.50 15.35
N CYS A 156 15.18 2.31 15.57
CA CYS A 156 15.67 1.29 16.49
C CYS A 156 15.48 1.66 17.96
N TYR A 157 15.58 2.95 18.33
CA TYR A 157 15.42 3.43 19.71
C TYR A 157 13.94 3.44 20.12
N SER A 158 13.11 4.30 19.51
CA SER A 158 11.68 4.44 19.85
C SER A 158 10.82 3.26 19.41
N ARG A 159 11.30 2.44 18.47
CA ARG A 159 10.51 1.40 17.78
C ARG A 159 9.38 1.96 16.92
N LYS A 160 9.29 3.28 16.72
CA LYS A 160 8.29 3.90 15.85
C LYS A 160 8.38 3.33 14.44
N LEU A 161 7.23 2.94 13.91
CA LEU A 161 7.09 2.16 12.70
C LEU A 161 6.32 2.96 11.66
N PHE A 162 6.79 2.91 10.42
CA PHE A 162 6.08 3.39 9.25
C PHE A 162 5.89 2.23 8.27
N VAL A 163 4.68 2.09 7.72
CA VAL A 163 4.33 1.07 6.73
C VAL A 163 3.55 1.71 5.59
N ARG A 164 3.90 1.36 4.36
CA ARG A 164 3.18 1.78 3.15
C ARG A 164 3.12 0.65 2.13
N ALA A 165 1.96 0.45 1.51
CA ALA A 165 1.73 -0.51 0.45
C ALA A 165 1.97 0.08 -0.94
N TYR A 166 2.61 -0.71 -1.79
CA TYR A 166 2.95 -0.42 -3.16
C TYR A 166 2.61 -1.61 -4.09
N PRO A 167 2.38 -1.37 -5.39
CA PRO A 167 2.27 -2.44 -6.38
C PRO A 167 3.63 -3.06 -6.73
N THR A 168 4.75 -2.40 -6.40
CA THR A 168 6.09 -2.82 -6.78
C THR A 168 7.13 -2.49 -5.70
N GLN A 169 8.28 -3.17 -5.73
CA GLN A 169 9.46 -2.88 -4.90
C GLN A 169 10.55 -2.13 -5.67
N ARG A 170 10.24 -1.55 -6.85
CA ARG A 170 11.21 -0.83 -7.69
C ARG A 170 11.70 0.47 -7.04
N GLN A 171 12.74 1.06 -7.64
CA GLN A 171 13.47 2.21 -7.10
C GLN A 171 12.58 3.39 -6.75
N GLU A 172 11.63 3.75 -7.61
CA GLU A 172 10.67 4.84 -7.40
C GLU A 172 9.83 4.63 -6.13
N ALA A 173 9.33 3.40 -5.91
CA ALA A 173 8.54 3.06 -4.72
C ALA A 173 9.43 3.02 -3.48
N PHE A 174 10.67 2.57 -3.63
CA PHE A 174 11.64 2.53 -2.55
C PHE A 174 12.03 3.94 -2.07
N PHE A 175 12.30 4.88 -2.99
CA PHE A 175 12.64 6.27 -2.63
C PHE A 175 11.44 7.04 -2.08
N GLU A 176 10.26 6.86 -2.67
CA GLU A 176 9.04 7.49 -2.16
C GLU A 176 8.71 6.96 -0.75
N GLY A 177 8.85 5.65 -0.51
CA GLY A 177 8.66 5.05 0.80
C GLY A 177 9.59 5.64 1.88
N HIS A 178 10.86 5.90 1.55
CA HIS A 178 11.78 6.59 2.45
C HIS A 178 11.34 8.02 2.74
N THR A 179 11.04 8.77 1.68
CA THR A 179 10.65 10.18 1.79
C THR A 179 9.43 10.32 2.69
N LEU A 180 8.39 9.53 2.46
CA LEU A 180 7.17 9.53 3.28
C LEU A 180 7.43 9.06 4.72
N ALA A 181 8.34 8.08 4.92
CA ALA A 181 8.75 7.68 6.26
C ALA A 181 9.44 8.82 7.02
N PHE A 182 10.32 9.57 6.36
CA PHE A 182 11.01 10.71 6.97
C PHE A 182 10.02 11.80 7.39
N TYR A 183 9.01 12.08 6.57
CA TYR A 183 7.91 12.96 6.96
C TYR A 183 7.12 12.42 8.14
N HIS A 184 6.81 11.12 8.16
CA HIS A 184 6.12 10.48 9.28
C HIS A 184 6.91 10.57 10.60
N PHE A 185 8.23 10.42 10.54
CA PHE A 185 9.11 10.58 11.71
C PHE A 185 9.46 12.03 12.03
N GLN A 186 9.13 12.97 11.13
CA GLN A 186 9.51 14.39 11.17
C GLN A 186 11.03 14.58 11.28
N GLY A 187 11.79 13.71 10.62
CA GLY A 187 13.24 13.69 10.66
C GLY A 187 13.82 12.41 10.03
N ILE A 188 15.13 12.41 9.85
CA ILE A 188 15.85 11.33 9.16
C ILE A 188 16.84 10.69 10.14
N PRO A 189 16.87 9.35 10.29
CA PRO A 189 17.86 8.70 11.14
C PRO A 189 19.26 8.79 10.52
N HIS A 190 20.30 8.88 11.36
CA HIS A 190 21.70 9.02 10.88
C HIS A 190 22.18 7.82 10.06
N ARG A 191 21.66 6.62 10.35
CA ARG A 191 22.01 5.37 9.67
C ARG A 191 20.78 4.52 9.39
N LEU A 192 20.64 4.07 8.15
CA LEU A 192 19.61 3.12 7.72
C LEU A 192 20.21 1.77 7.38
N SER A 193 19.68 0.72 8.01
CA SER A 193 20.09 -0.66 7.83
C SER A 193 19.17 -1.41 6.88
N TYR A 194 19.73 -2.07 5.87
CA TYR A 194 18.98 -2.81 4.84
C TYR A 194 19.36 -4.30 4.82
N ASP A 195 18.37 -5.17 4.66
CA ASP A 195 18.60 -6.59 4.32
C ASP A 195 18.70 -6.78 2.81
N ASN A 196 19.82 -7.35 2.35
CA ASN A 196 20.07 -7.82 0.98
C ASN A 196 19.26 -7.13 -0.13
N LEU A 197 19.37 -5.81 -0.24
CA LEU A 197 18.53 -5.02 -1.11
C LEU A 197 19.18 -4.85 -2.49
N LYS A 198 18.74 -5.63 -3.48
CA LYS A 198 19.18 -5.50 -4.88
C LYS A 198 18.90 -4.10 -5.48
N VAL A 199 17.87 -3.42 -4.98
CA VAL A 199 17.48 -2.08 -5.44
C VAL A 199 18.55 -1.03 -5.09
N ALA A 200 19.27 -1.19 -3.97
CA ALA A 200 20.36 -0.28 -3.61
C ALA A 200 21.74 -0.78 -4.06
N VAL A 201 21.89 -2.07 -4.40
CA VAL A 201 23.18 -2.72 -4.64
C VAL A 201 23.30 -3.17 -6.08
N GLN A 202 24.26 -2.60 -6.81
CA GLN A 202 24.55 -2.88 -8.21
C GLN A 202 25.46 -4.12 -8.38
N HIS A 203 26.52 -4.22 -7.58
CA HIS A 203 27.43 -5.38 -7.54
C HIS A 203 27.91 -5.67 -6.11
N ILE A 204 28.11 -6.95 -5.79
CA ILE A 204 28.78 -7.39 -4.55
C ILE A 204 30.24 -7.67 -4.92
N LEU A 205 31.18 -6.93 -4.32
CA LEU A 205 32.61 -7.09 -4.55
C LEU A 205 33.19 -8.17 -3.61
N GLU A 206 34.24 -8.86 -4.06
CA GLU A 206 35.02 -9.76 -3.21
C GLU A 206 35.67 -8.95 -2.08
N GLY A 207 35.32 -9.26 -0.82
CA GLY A 207 35.74 -8.50 0.37
C GLY A 207 34.60 -7.77 1.11
N GLY A 208 33.35 -7.91 0.66
CA GLY A 208 32.17 -7.39 1.40
C GLY A 208 31.78 -5.94 1.07
N GLY A 209 32.56 -5.25 0.24
CA GLY A 209 32.18 -3.96 -0.35
C GLY A 209 31.02 -4.12 -1.33
N ARG A 210 30.06 -3.20 -1.31
CA ARG A 210 28.93 -3.17 -2.26
C ARG A 210 29.02 -1.90 -3.09
N GLN A 211 28.90 -2.03 -4.41
CA GLN A 211 28.76 -0.87 -5.29
C GLN A 211 27.28 -0.47 -5.30
N GLU A 212 26.97 0.70 -4.74
CA GLU A 212 25.62 1.24 -4.72
C GLU A 212 25.20 1.74 -6.12
N GLN A 213 23.91 1.67 -6.43
CA GLN A 213 23.38 2.31 -7.65
C GLN A 213 23.54 3.83 -7.55
N LYS A 214 23.92 4.50 -8.65
CA LYS A 214 24.17 5.95 -8.69
C LYS A 214 22.99 6.76 -8.13
N ASP A 215 21.78 6.37 -8.46
CA ASP A 215 20.56 7.05 -8.02
C ASP A 215 20.35 6.91 -6.50
N PHE A 216 20.72 5.77 -5.91
CA PHE A 216 20.65 5.60 -4.45
C PHE A 216 21.74 6.41 -3.74
N VAL A 217 22.94 6.53 -4.31
CA VAL A 217 23.99 7.41 -3.78
C VAL A 217 23.52 8.87 -3.81
N ALA A 218 22.90 9.31 -4.90
CA ALA A 218 22.33 10.66 -5.01
C ALA A 218 21.21 10.88 -3.99
N PHE A 219 20.29 9.92 -3.84
CA PHE A 219 19.23 9.93 -2.82
C PHE A 219 19.81 10.03 -1.40
N ARG A 220 20.80 9.20 -1.09
CA ARG A 220 21.48 9.20 0.21
C ARG A 220 22.22 10.51 0.47
N SER A 221 22.85 11.08 -0.55
CA SER A 221 23.51 12.39 -0.47
C SER A 221 22.52 13.53 -0.26
N HIS A 222 21.29 13.41 -0.77
CA HIS A 222 20.24 14.41 -0.61
C HIS A 222 19.70 14.45 0.83
N TYR A 223 19.51 13.28 1.44
CA TYR A 223 18.96 13.13 2.79
C TYR A 223 20.04 12.95 3.88
N LEU A 224 21.32 12.90 3.50
CA LEU A 224 22.50 12.87 4.38
C LEU A 224 22.59 11.72 5.39
N PHE A 225 21.88 10.61 5.18
CA PHE A 225 21.99 9.41 6.03
C PHE A 225 23.11 8.47 5.57
N GLN A 226 23.53 7.56 6.45
CA GLN A 226 24.48 6.48 6.13
C GLN A 226 23.74 5.17 5.81
N SER A 227 24.19 4.44 4.81
CA SER A 227 23.68 3.09 4.50
C SER A 227 24.50 2.04 5.24
N HIS A 228 23.82 1.13 5.94
CA HIS A 228 24.39 -0.08 6.50
C HIS A 228 23.72 -1.30 5.89
N TYR A 229 24.51 -2.31 5.55
CA TYR A 229 24.01 -3.51 4.88
C TYR A 229 24.36 -4.74 5.71
N CYS A 230 23.34 -5.46 6.17
CA CYS A 230 23.57 -6.67 6.95
C CYS A 230 24.23 -7.78 6.11
N THR A 231 25.08 -8.56 6.75
CA THR A 231 25.80 -9.67 6.09
C THR A 231 24.83 -10.82 5.79
N PRO A 232 24.74 -11.33 4.54
CA PRO A 232 23.82 -12.42 4.20
C PRO A 232 24.03 -13.67 5.08
N GLY A 233 22.94 -14.16 5.69
CA GLY A 233 22.97 -15.35 6.55
C GLY A 233 23.36 -15.11 8.02
N GLN A 234 23.81 -13.90 8.35
CA GLN A 234 24.21 -13.50 9.71
C GLN A 234 23.13 -12.66 10.40
N GLY A 235 21.92 -13.24 10.54
CA GLY A 235 20.81 -12.57 11.22
C GLY A 235 21.02 -12.27 12.71
N HIS A 236 22.23 -12.49 13.25
CA HIS A 236 22.59 -12.16 14.63
C HIS A 236 22.97 -10.69 14.84
N GLU A 237 23.36 -9.98 13.77
CA GLU A 237 23.57 -8.53 13.75
C GLU A 237 22.27 -7.77 13.96
N LYS A 238 21.15 -8.38 13.56
CA LYS A 238 19.82 -7.96 13.95
C LYS A 238 19.56 -8.61 15.30
N GLY A 239 19.79 -7.87 16.38
CA GLY A 239 19.38 -8.27 17.74
C GLY A 239 17.91 -8.69 17.78
N ARG A 240 17.39 -9.08 18.95
CA ARG A 240 16.03 -9.61 19.15
C ARG A 240 14.92 -8.57 18.91
N VAL A 241 14.94 -7.96 17.74
CA VAL A 241 14.04 -6.97 17.24
C VAL A 241 12.99 -7.76 16.45
N GLU A 242 11.72 -7.59 16.80
CA GLU A 242 10.63 -8.26 16.08
C GLU A 242 10.80 -8.03 14.58
N LYS A 243 10.62 -9.09 13.79
CA LYS A 243 10.56 -8.99 12.33
C LYS A 243 9.42 -8.02 11.99
N GLY A 244 9.75 -6.77 11.66
CA GLY A 244 8.77 -5.70 11.43
C GLY A 244 7.71 -6.12 10.41
N VAL A 245 8.14 -6.80 9.34
CA VAL A 245 7.26 -7.41 8.32
C VAL A 245 6.28 -8.41 8.93
N GLY A 246 6.74 -9.27 9.84
CA GLY A 246 5.88 -10.26 10.49
C GLY A 246 4.91 -9.63 11.50
N PHE A 247 5.28 -8.50 12.10
CA PHE A 247 4.40 -7.73 12.97
C PHE A 247 3.31 -7.01 12.16
N SER A 248 3.69 -6.22 11.14
CA SER A 248 2.75 -5.46 10.32
C SER A 248 1.73 -6.38 9.62
N ARG A 249 2.19 -7.53 9.10
CA ARG A 249 1.28 -8.51 8.48
C ARG A 249 0.25 -9.06 9.45
N ARG A 250 0.60 -9.28 10.72
CA ARG A 250 -0.31 -9.88 11.70
C ARG A 250 -1.25 -8.86 12.34
N ASN A 251 -0.80 -7.62 12.48
CA ASN A 251 -1.56 -6.59 13.20
C ASN A 251 -2.26 -5.60 12.28
N PHE A 252 -1.73 -5.33 11.08
CA PHE A 252 -2.27 -4.30 10.18
C PHE A 252 -2.95 -4.90 8.93
N MET A 253 -2.64 -6.15 8.57
CA MET A 253 -3.20 -6.82 7.39
C MET A 253 -4.13 -7.99 7.76
N VAL A 254 -4.52 -8.10 9.03
CA VAL A 254 -5.45 -9.14 9.51
C VAL A 254 -6.59 -8.46 10.29
N PRO A 255 -7.86 -8.71 9.92
CA PRO A 255 -8.31 -9.47 8.75
C PRO A 255 -7.82 -8.84 7.43
N ILE A 256 -7.85 -9.59 6.32
CA ILE A 256 -7.42 -9.10 5.01
C ILE A 256 -8.20 -7.80 4.69
N PRO A 257 -7.52 -6.65 4.52
CA PRO A 257 -8.19 -5.40 4.24
C PRO A 257 -8.98 -5.48 2.92
N LYS A 258 -10.19 -4.91 2.93
CA LYS A 258 -11.03 -4.72 1.74
C LYS A 258 -11.20 -3.23 1.55
N VAL A 259 -10.68 -2.71 0.46
CA VAL A 259 -10.62 -1.28 0.15
C VAL A 259 -10.88 -1.08 -1.35
N ASP A 260 -11.16 0.15 -1.74
CA ASP A 260 -11.38 0.51 -3.14
C ASP A 260 -10.08 0.87 -3.86
N SER A 261 -9.04 1.30 -3.13
CA SER A 261 -7.77 1.73 -3.73
C SER A 261 -6.54 1.53 -2.85
N PHE A 262 -5.36 1.68 -3.46
CA PHE A 262 -4.09 1.75 -2.70
C PHE A 262 -4.01 2.98 -1.79
N GLU A 263 -4.70 4.07 -2.12
CA GLU A 263 -4.73 5.27 -1.29
C GLU A 263 -5.43 4.96 0.04
N GLU A 264 -6.63 4.39 -0.02
CA GLU A 264 -7.39 3.97 1.16
C GLU A 264 -6.64 2.91 1.99
N LEU A 265 -5.98 1.93 1.34
CA LEU A 265 -5.12 0.97 2.05
C LEU A 265 -4.01 1.68 2.82
N ASN A 266 -3.39 2.69 2.21
CA ASN A 266 -2.29 3.42 2.80
C ASN A 266 -2.74 4.35 3.93
N GLU A 267 -3.94 4.92 3.85
CA GLU A 267 -4.55 5.64 4.96
C GLU A 267 -4.80 4.72 6.15
N HIS A 268 -5.36 3.53 5.91
CA HIS A 268 -5.54 2.51 6.94
C HIS A 268 -4.20 2.08 7.60
N LEU A 269 -3.16 1.86 6.80
CA LEU A 269 -1.83 1.49 7.29
C LEU A 269 -1.21 2.62 8.10
N LEU A 270 -1.34 3.87 7.67
CA LEU A 270 -0.84 5.03 8.39
C LEU A 270 -1.57 5.20 9.74
N ALA A 271 -2.90 5.08 9.75
CA ALA A 271 -3.69 5.09 10.98
C ALA A 271 -3.26 3.98 11.95
N SER A 272 -2.97 2.79 11.43
CA SER A 272 -2.45 1.67 12.23
C SER A 272 -1.07 1.97 12.82
N CYS A 273 -0.19 2.64 12.07
CA CYS A 273 1.12 3.07 12.58
C CYS A 273 0.98 4.09 13.71
N LEU A 274 0.06 5.06 13.58
CA LEU A 274 -0.23 6.04 14.62
C LEU A 274 -0.84 5.39 15.86
N ALA A 275 -1.73 4.41 15.70
CA ALA A 275 -2.29 3.65 16.81
C ALA A 275 -1.21 2.83 17.55
N ASP A 276 -0.19 2.35 16.83
CA ASP A 276 0.93 1.59 17.42
C ASP A 276 1.79 2.44 18.37
N ASP A 277 1.75 3.78 18.27
CA ASP A 277 2.46 4.67 19.19
C ASP A 277 2.04 4.48 20.66
N GLN A 278 0.83 3.98 20.91
CA GLN A 278 0.32 3.71 22.25
C GLN A 278 0.84 2.39 22.85
N ARG A 279 1.53 1.57 22.07
CA ARG A 279 2.03 0.28 22.53
C ARG A 279 3.29 0.46 23.38
N ARG A 280 3.34 -0.23 24.52
CA ARG A 280 4.59 -0.44 25.28
C ARG A 280 5.25 -1.74 24.80
N VAL A 281 6.49 -1.64 24.33
CA VAL A 281 7.28 -2.81 23.91
C VAL A 281 7.86 -3.51 25.13
N ASP A 282 7.97 -4.84 25.10
CA ASP A 282 8.56 -5.62 26.20
C ASP A 282 9.92 -5.06 26.61
N ARG A 283 10.10 -4.84 27.92
CA ARG A 283 11.30 -4.26 28.54
C ARG A 283 11.62 -2.80 28.19
N GLN A 284 10.71 -2.07 27.55
CA GLN A 284 10.78 -0.62 27.44
C GLN A 284 9.91 0.04 28.52
N GLU A 285 10.43 1.09 29.15
CA GLU A 285 9.72 1.86 30.17
C GLU A 285 8.67 2.79 29.56
N LEU A 286 8.90 3.30 28.35
CA LEU A 286 8.01 4.24 27.67
C LEU A 286 7.16 3.52 26.64
N ILE A 287 6.01 4.12 26.29
CA ILE A 287 5.32 3.74 25.04
C ILE A 287 6.09 4.28 23.83
N ILE A 288 5.83 3.71 22.65
CA ILE A 288 6.53 4.07 21.41
C ILE A 288 6.45 5.58 21.12
N GLY A 289 5.27 6.19 21.28
CA GLY A 289 5.07 7.62 21.05
C GLY A 289 5.90 8.51 21.97
N GLU A 290 5.94 8.20 23.27
CA GLU A 290 6.76 8.92 24.25
C GLU A 290 8.26 8.77 23.99
N ALA A 291 8.69 7.57 23.59
CA ALA A 291 10.08 7.33 23.21
C ALA A 291 10.45 8.09 21.93
N TRP A 292 9.53 8.19 20.96
CA TRP A 292 9.74 8.96 19.74
C TRP A 292 9.82 10.46 19.98
N GLU A 293 8.98 11.04 20.85
CA GLU A 293 9.08 12.47 21.17
C GLU A 293 10.46 12.83 21.77
N LYS A 294 11.07 11.92 22.53
CA LYS A 294 12.46 12.07 23.00
C LYS A 294 13.48 11.89 21.88
N GLU A 295 13.21 11.01 20.92
CA GLU A 295 14.11 10.70 19.81
C GLU A 295 14.13 11.79 18.73
N LYS A 296 12.99 12.47 18.52
CA LYS A 296 12.75 13.39 17.41
C LYS A 296 13.81 14.48 17.28
N SER A 297 14.29 15.03 18.39
CA SER A 297 15.32 16.09 18.41
C SER A 297 16.72 15.62 18.00
N TYR A 298 16.96 14.30 17.96
CA TYR A 298 18.24 13.70 17.56
C TYR A 298 18.28 13.30 16.09
N LEU A 299 17.13 13.30 15.41
CA LEU A 299 17.04 13.02 13.98
C LEU A 299 17.63 14.19 13.17
N LEU A 300 18.16 13.88 12.00
CA LEU A 300 18.55 14.89 11.01
C LEU A 300 17.31 15.62 10.47
N PRO A 301 17.41 16.93 10.18
CA PRO A 301 16.29 17.70 9.66
C PRO A 301 15.92 17.26 8.23
N LEU A 302 14.65 17.45 7.87
CA LEU A 302 14.20 17.28 6.49
C LEU A 302 14.79 18.38 5.58
N PRO A 303 15.15 18.07 4.32
CA PRO A 303 15.58 19.07 3.36
C PRO A 303 14.43 20.00 2.97
N GLU A 304 14.75 21.19 2.45
CA GLU A 304 13.75 22.16 1.97
C GLU A 304 12.96 21.64 0.75
N HIS A 305 13.61 20.84 -0.08
CA HIS A 305 13.04 20.28 -1.29
C HIS A 305 13.16 18.75 -1.29
N ASP A 306 12.11 18.07 -1.72
CA ASP A 306 12.09 16.62 -1.82
C ASP A 306 12.97 16.09 -2.96
N TYR A 307 13.53 14.91 -2.74
CA TYR A 307 14.16 14.17 -3.80
C TYR A 307 13.10 13.66 -4.79
N LYS A 308 13.43 13.73 -6.07
CA LYS A 308 12.54 13.34 -7.15
C LYS A 308 12.45 11.81 -7.24
N CYS A 309 11.39 11.24 -6.69
CA CYS A 309 11.18 9.78 -6.58
C CYS A 309 10.54 9.18 -7.85
N TYR A 310 11.09 9.49 -9.03
CA TYR A 310 10.62 8.95 -10.31
C TYR A 310 11.75 8.42 -11.18
N VAL A 311 11.41 7.53 -12.10
CA VAL A 311 12.30 7.10 -13.18
C VAL A 311 12.02 7.94 -14.42
N THR A 312 13.07 8.46 -15.05
CA THR A 312 12.96 9.26 -16.27
C THR A 312 13.24 8.42 -17.51
N ARG A 313 12.41 8.56 -18.55
CA ARG A 313 12.62 7.95 -19.86
C ARG A 313 12.34 8.96 -20.98
N PRO A 314 13.25 9.12 -21.96
CA PRO A 314 12.90 9.82 -23.19
C PRO A 314 11.88 8.98 -23.96
N VAL A 315 10.82 9.62 -24.44
CA VAL A 315 9.73 8.96 -25.17
C VAL A 315 9.35 9.76 -26.42
N VAL A 316 8.79 9.06 -27.41
CA VAL A 316 8.36 9.63 -28.69
C VAL A 316 6.90 9.25 -28.90
N LEU A 317 6.11 10.18 -29.45
CA LEU A 317 4.72 9.92 -29.82
C LEU A 317 4.62 8.95 -31.00
N ASN A 318 3.72 7.99 -30.88
CA ASN A 318 3.27 7.21 -32.02
C ASN A 318 2.22 7.98 -32.85
N GLY A 319 1.79 7.41 -33.98
CA GLY A 319 0.78 8.02 -34.85
C GLY A 319 -0.63 8.18 -34.23
N TYR A 320 -0.85 7.62 -33.03
CA TYR A 320 -2.09 7.73 -32.27
C TYR A 320 -2.00 8.71 -31.10
N SER A 321 -0.97 9.57 -31.06
CA SER A 321 -0.70 10.52 -29.98
C SER A 321 -0.56 9.81 -28.62
N GLN A 322 0.24 8.75 -28.57
CA GLN A 322 0.51 7.99 -27.35
C GLN A 322 2.01 7.77 -27.18
N VAL A 323 2.45 7.64 -25.93
CA VAL A 323 3.79 7.22 -25.55
C VAL A 323 3.74 5.83 -24.91
N GLU A 324 4.78 5.04 -25.11
CA GLU A 324 4.88 3.69 -24.55
C GLU A 324 5.81 3.67 -23.33
N PHE A 325 5.37 3.01 -22.26
CA PHE A 325 6.18 2.74 -21.08
C PHE A 325 5.80 1.38 -20.48
N GLU A 326 6.79 0.50 -20.33
CA GLU A 326 6.61 -0.85 -19.80
C GLU A 326 5.50 -1.65 -20.51
N THR A 327 5.48 -1.61 -21.85
CA THR A 327 4.46 -2.21 -22.75
C THR A 327 3.09 -1.53 -22.76
N ASN A 328 2.82 -0.60 -21.83
CA ASN A 328 1.57 0.13 -21.75
C ASN A 328 1.65 1.45 -22.53
N ARG A 329 0.52 1.89 -23.10
CA ARG A 329 0.43 3.12 -23.89
C ARG A 329 -0.39 4.17 -23.18
N TYR A 330 0.17 5.37 -23.07
CA TYR A 330 -0.45 6.51 -22.40
C TYR A 330 -0.72 7.62 -23.43
N SER A 331 -1.96 8.08 -23.51
CA SER A 331 -2.35 9.15 -24.43
C SER A 331 -1.71 10.50 -24.07
N VAL A 332 -1.48 11.33 -25.08
CA VAL A 332 -0.97 12.70 -24.96
C VAL A 332 -1.88 13.62 -25.79
N PRO A 333 -2.19 14.84 -25.32
CA PRO A 333 -2.97 15.82 -26.07
C PRO A 333 -2.47 16.00 -27.50
N THR A 334 -3.39 15.91 -28.46
CA THR A 334 -3.09 15.93 -29.91
C THR A 334 -2.56 17.27 -30.42
N ASN A 335 -2.82 18.37 -29.69
CA ASN A 335 -2.24 19.69 -29.93
C ASN A 335 -0.74 19.78 -29.57
N HIS A 336 -0.19 18.77 -28.89
CA HIS A 336 1.17 18.74 -28.39
C HIS A 336 2.01 17.65 -29.06
N ALA A 337 2.15 17.77 -30.39
CA ALA A 337 3.03 16.92 -31.19
C ALA A 337 4.52 17.30 -31.06
N TYR A 338 5.01 17.41 -29.81
CA TYR A 338 6.42 17.70 -29.56
C TYR A 338 7.29 16.49 -29.92
N ARG A 339 8.45 16.75 -30.54
CA ARG A 339 9.37 15.69 -30.96
C ARG A 339 10.12 15.03 -29.80
N ASN A 340 10.31 15.76 -28.70
CA ASN A 340 11.11 15.33 -27.56
C ASN A 340 10.27 15.38 -26.28
N LEU A 341 9.72 14.24 -25.87
CA LEU A 341 8.99 14.12 -24.62
C LEU A 341 9.81 13.34 -23.59
N VAL A 342 9.58 13.65 -22.33
CA VAL A 342 10.21 12.98 -21.20
C VAL A 342 9.12 12.44 -20.30
N LEU A 343 9.11 11.13 -20.11
CA LEU A 343 8.21 10.45 -19.20
C LEU A 343 8.87 10.31 -17.82
N LYS A 344 8.17 10.74 -16.77
CA LYS A 344 8.52 10.58 -15.37
C LYS A 344 7.58 9.57 -14.74
N ALA A 345 8.08 8.37 -14.45
CA ALA A 345 7.29 7.29 -13.86
C ALA A 345 7.45 7.28 -12.34
N TYR A 346 6.37 7.60 -11.64
CA TYR A 346 6.22 7.46 -10.19
C TYR A 346 5.62 6.09 -9.84
N PRO A 347 5.51 5.71 -8.56
CA PRO A 347 4.90 4.45 -8.17
C PRO A 347 3.43 4.31 -8.58
N PHE A 348 2.64 5.39 -8.50
CA PHE A 348 1.19 5.36 -8.77
C PHE A 348 0.75 6.19 -9.98
N ARG A 349 1.65 6.99 -10.56
CA ARG A 349 1.35 7.84 -11.71
C ARG A 349 2.49 7.93 -12.71
N VAL A 350 2.19 8.40 -13.90
CA VAL A 350 3.12 8.68 -14.98
C VAL A 350 2.85 10.09 -15.48
N ASP A 351 3.87 10.94 -15.42
CA ASP A 351 3.81 12.31 -15.91
C ASP A 351 4.59 12.40 -17.22
N ILE A 352 3.98 12.98 -18.26
CA ILE A 352 4.58 13.18 -19.57
C ILE A 352 4.88 14.66 -19.70
N CYS A 353 6.16 14.99 -19.83
CA CYS A 353 6.63 16.37 -19.82
C CYS A 353 7.29 16.74 -21.16
N HIS A 354 7.19 18.03 -21.50
CA HIS A 354 8.06 18.68 -22.48
C HIS A 354 8.85 19.75 -21.75
N MET A 355 10.18 19.63 -21.78
CA MET A 355 11.06 20.46 -20.94
C MET A 355 10.66 20.38 -19.46
N ASN A 356 10.21 21.50 -18.88
CA ASN A 356 9.80 21.57 -17.47
C ASN A 356 8.29 21.42 -17.26
N ASP A 357 7.49 21.48 -18.33
CA ASP A 357 6.03 21.51 -18.24
C ASP A 357 5.45 20.10 -18.35
N THR A 358 4.56 19.74 -17.43
CA THR A 358 3.80 18.48 -17.49
C THR A 358 2.62 18.68 -18.43
N ILE A 359 2.59 17.93 -19.53
CA ILE A 359 1.56 18.01 -20.57
C ILE A 359 0.41 17.05 -20.25
N ALA A 360 0.72 15.87 -19.72
CA ALA A 360 -0.28 14.86 -19.37
C ALA A 360 0.16 14.10 -18.12
N SER A 361 -0.81 13.67 -17.32
CA SER A 361 -0.59 12.85 -16.13
C SER A 361 -1.61 11.72 -16.13
N HIS A 362 -1.16 10.50 -15.89
CA HIS A 362 -1.98 9.29 -15.89
C HIS A 362 -1.74 8.44 -14.66
N PRO A 363 -2.74 7.71 -14.14
CA PRO A 363 -2.49 6.60 -13.22
C PRO A 363 -1.55 5.58 -13.86
N ARG A 364 -0.58 5.08 -13.10
CA ARG A 364 0.39 4.10 -13.62
C ARG A 364 -0.23 2.71 -13.70
N CYS A 365 -0.15 2.09 -14.86
CA CYS A 365 -0.55 0.71 -15.06
C CYS A 365 0.66 -0.24 -14.95
N TYR A 366 0.51 -1.32 -14.19
CA TYR A 366 1.51 -2.40 -14.02
C TYR A 366 1.13 -3.69 -14.76
N GLU A 367 0.01 -3.70 -15.47
CA GLU A 367 -0.36 -4.77 -16.40
C GLU A 367 0.47 -4.68 -17.68
N GLN A 368 0.15 -5.51 -18.67
CA GLN A 368 0.85 -5.56 -19.95
C GLN A 368 -0.08 -5.16 -21.10
N GLU A 369 0.47 -4.45 -22.07
CA GLU A 369 -0.18 -4.09 -23.34
C GLU A 369 -1.51 -3.33 -23.19
N GLN A 370 -1.67 -2.55 -22.12
CA GLN A 370 -2.86 -1.74 -21.89
C GLN A 370 -2.79 -0.37 -22.57
N ASP A 371 -3.94 0.13 -23.01
CA ASP A 371 -4.12 1.50 -23.53
C ASP A 371 -4.82 2.36 -22.47
N ILE A 372 -4.09 3.32 -21.91
CA ILE A 372 -4.56 4.32 -20.94
C ILE A 372 -4.84 5.61 -21.72
N LEU A 373 -6.12 5.87 -21.95
CA LEU A 373 -6.59 6.92 -22.84
C LEU A 373 -7.42 7.92 -22.06
N ASP A 374 -6.98 9.16 -22.06
CA ASP A 374 -7.80 10.29 -21.67
C ASP A 374 -8.58 10.76 -22.92
N PRO A 375 -9.93 10.73 -22.90
CA PRO A 375 -10.75 11.22 -24.01
C PRO A 375 -10.47 12.68 -24.37
N LEU A 376 -10.16 13.53 -23.39
CA LEU A 376 -9.94 14.97 -23.58
C LEU A 376 -8.76 15.25 -24.51
N HIS A 377 -7.72 14.40 -24.48
CA HIS A 377 -6.55 14.52 -25.34
C HIS A 377 -6.88 14.48 -26.85
N TYR A 378 -8.00 13.86 -27.22
CA TYR A 378 -8.41 13.62 -28.59
C TYR A 378 -9.50 14.57 -29.09
N LEU A 379 -10.10 15.40 -28.22
CA LEU A 379 -11.17 16.32 -28.60
C LEU A 379 -10.77 17.30 -29.73
N PRO A 380 -9.59 17.94 -29.72
CA PRO A 380 -9.19 18.83 -30.82
C PRO A 380 -9.09 18.11 -32.18
N LEU A 381 -8.65 16.84 -32.18
CA LEU A 381 -8.59 16.02 -33.39
C LEU A 381 -9.99 15.61 -33.86
N LEU A 382 -10.92 15.36 -32.94
CA LEU A 382 -12.30 15.02 -33.25
C LEU A 382 -13.10 16.22 -33.77
N GLU A 383 -12.82 17.44 -33.31
CA GLU A 383 -13.46 18.65 -33.85
C GLU A 383 -13.11 18.82 -35.34
N GLN A 384 -11.85 18.53 -35.71
CA GLN A 384 -11.38 18.53 -37.10
C GLN A 384 -11.96 17.36 -37.92
N ARG A 385 -12.19 16.20 -37.29
CA ARG A 385 -12.63 14.95 -37.93
C ARG A 385 -13.87 14.37 -37.23
N PRO A 386 -15.03 15.04 -37.29
CA PRO A 386 -16.22 14.64 -36.53
C PRO A 386 -16.78 13.28 -36.97
N GLY A 387 -16.53 12.86 -38.21
CA GLY A 387 -16.95 11.54 -38.71
C GLY A 387 -16.29 10.35 -37.98
N SER A 388 -15.21 10.57 -37.24
CA SER A 388 -14.56 9.52 -36.44
C SER A 388 -15.17 9.35 -35.04
N PHE A 389 -16.07 10.24 -34.61
CA PHE A 389 -16.60 10.31 -33.24
C PHE A 389 -17.24 9.00 -32.77
N GLU A 390 -18.08 8.37 -33.59
CA GLU A 390 -18.77 7.10 -33.25
C GLU A 390 -17.82 5.89 -33.12
N HIS A 391 -16.67 5.95 -33.79
CA HIS A 391 -15.70 4.85 -33.83
C HIS A 391 -14.46 5.11 -32.94
N ALA A 392 -14.32 6.32 -32.39
CA ALA A 392 -13.18 6.70 -31.57
C ALA A 392 -13.15 5.89 -30.28
N LYS A 393 -12.12 5.06 -30.12
CA LYS A 393 -11.92 4.20 -28.93
C LYS A 393 -11.97 4.99 -27.59
N PRO A 394 -11.34 6.17 -27.44
CA PRO A 394 -11.42 6.95 -26.20
C PRO A 394 -12.86 7.36 -25.87
N ILE A 395 -13.60 7.89 -26.86
CA ILE A 395 -14.99 8.31 -26.69
C ILE A 395 -15.88 7.12 -26.35
N ARG A 396 -15.80 6.02 -27.10
CA ARG A 396 -16.62 4.82 -26.84
C ARG A 396 -16.39 4.22 -25.45
N ARG A 397 -15.19 4.35 -24.88
CA ARG A 397 -14.92 3.95 -23.50
C ARG A 397 -15.59 4.93 -22.54
N TRP A 398 -15.42 6.23 -22.75
CA TRP A 398 -16.03 7.26 -21.92
C TRP A 398 -17.57 7.23 -21.92
N ARG A 399 -18.19 6.95 -23.08
CA ARG A 399 -19.66 6.82 -23.23
C ARG A 399 -20.28 5.75 -22.32
N LYS A 400 -19.51 4.76 -21.87
CA LYS A 400 -20.03 3.71 -20.96
C LYS A 400 -20.25 4.22 -19.54
N GLU A 401 -19.56 5.31 -19.17
CA GLU A 401 -19.51 5.83 -17.81
C GLU A 401 -20.17 7.22 -17.70
N TRP A 402 -20.38 7.92 -18.83
CA TRP A 402 -20.93 9.27 -18.81
C TRP A 402 -22.42 9.32 -18.41
N PRO A 403 -22.92 10.46 -17.92
CA PRO A 403 -24.31 10.58 -17.51
C PRO A 403 -25.30 10.36 -18.66
N PRO A 404 -26.48 9.76 -18.43
CA PRO A 404 -27.50 9.56 -19.47
C PRO A 404 -27.97 10.86 -20.17
N THR A 405 -27.81 12.01 -19.51
CA THR A 405 -28.12 13.33 -20.09
C THR A 405 -27.28 13.65 -21.31
N TYR A 406 -26.07 13.09 -21.42
CA TYR A 406 -25.16 13.32 -22.54
C TYR A 406 -25.66 12.64 -23.81
N GLU A 407 -26.22 11.42 -23.70
CA GLU A 407 -26.82 10.73 -24.84
C GLU A 407 -28.09 11.46 -25.31
N ARG A 408 -28.93 11.92 -24.38
CA ARG A 408 -30.13 12.72 -24.72
C ARG A 408 -29.76 14.00 -25.46
N LEU A 409 -28.70 14.68 -25.01
CA LEU A 409 -28.19 15.88 -25.65
C LEU A 409 -27.63 15.58 -27.04
N LEU A 410 -26.85 14.50 -27.18
CA LEU A 410 -26.29 14.06 -28.45
C LEU A 410 -27.39 13.73 -29.47
N GLU A 411 -28.44 13.02 -29.06
CA GLU A 411 -29.60 12.69 -29.91
C GLU A 411 -30.31 13.96 -30.41
N GLN A 412 -30.52 14.95 -29.53
CA GLN A 412 -31.16 16.22 -29.92
C GLN A 412 -30.28 17.06 -30.85
N LEU A 413 -28.96 17.04 -30.67
CA LEU A 413 -28.00 17.72 -31.54
C LEU A 413 -27.83 17.03 -32.90
N GLN A 414 -28.17 15.75 -33.03
CA GLN A 414 -28.03 14.96 -34.26
C GLN A 414 -29.29 14.98 -35.16
N ALA A 415 -30.14 16.01 -35.04
CA ALA A 415 -31.35 16.13 -35.87
C ALA A 415 -31.05 16.04 -37.39
N PRO A 416 -31.94 15.38 -38.18
CA PRO A 416 -31.65 15.05 -39.57
C PRO A 416 -31.44 16.30 -40.45
N GLY A 417 -30.27 16.39 -41.08
CA GLY A 417 -29.90 17.45 -42.03
C GLY A 417 -28.57 18.14 -41.75
N GLU A 418 -27.97 17.93 -40.57
CA GLU A 418 -26.72 18.59 -40.19
C GLU A 418 -25.48 17.70 -40.42
N ASN A 419 -24.70 18.01 -41.45
CA ASN A 419 -23.43 17.33 -41.75
C ASN A 419 -22.36 17.59 -40.66
N GLY A 420 -22.42 16.85 -39.54
CA GLY A 420 -21.40 16.86 -38.49
C GLY A 420 -21.34 18.12 -37.62
N ARG A 421 -22.24 19.09 -37.80
CA ARG A 421 -22.32 20.31 -36.97
C ARG A 421 -22.72 20.00 -35.53
N GLY A 422 -23.77 19.20 -35.31
CA GLY A 422 -24.17 18.74 -33.98
C GLY A 422 -23.07 18.01 -33.20
N ILE A 423 -22.25 17.21 -33.88
CA ILE A 423 -21.11 16.53 -33.25
C ILE A 423 -20.05 17.54 -32.79
N ARG A 424 -19.78 18.59 -33.57
CA ARG A 424 -18.83 19.65 -33.16
C ARG A 424 -19.34 20.44 -31.95
N GLU A 425 -20.62 20.80 -31.94
CA GLU A 425 -21.25 21.43 -30.77
C GLU A 425 -21.12 20.55 -29.54
N PHE A 426 -21.36 19.24 -29.68
CA PHE A 426 -21.20 18.30 -28.58
C PHE A 426 -19.75 18.17 -28.12
N ILE A 427 -18.78 18.14 -29.04
CA ILE A 427 -17.34 18.13 -28.68
C ILE A 427 -16.97 19.37 -27.87
N ARG A 428 -17.46 20.56 -28.23
CA ARG A 428 -17.24 21.79 -27.45
C ARG A 428 -17.83 21.71 -26.05
N ILE A 429 -18.98 21.05 -25.89
CA ILE A 429 -19.55 20.78 -24.56
C ILE A 429 -18.65 19.83 -23.76
N LEU A 430 -18.07 18.81 -24.41
CA LEU A 430 -17.09 17.92 -23.76
C LEU A 430 -15.80 18.64 -23.36
N GLU A 431 -15.38 19.67 -24.11
CA GLU A 431 -14.20 20.47 -23.77
C GLU A 431 -14.34 21.24 -22.45
N LEU A 432 -15.58 21.50 -22.00
CA LEU A 432 -15.84 22.11 -20.68
C LEU A 432 -15.28 21.28 -19.52
N HIS A 433 -15.09 19.96 -19.69
CA HIS A 433 -14.46 19.10 -18.69
C HIS A 433 -12.97 19.39 -18.46
N GLN A 434 -12.32 20.20 -19.31
CA GLN A 434 -10.94 20.64 -19.09
C GLN A 434 -10.84 21.66 -17.95
N GLU A 435 -11.88 22.48 -17.77
CA GLU A 435 -11.87 23.60 -16.82
C GLU A 435 -12.85 23.40 -15.65
N HIS A 436 -13.82 22.48 -15.80
CA HIS A 436 -14.91 22.29 -14.85
C HIS A 436 -15.10 20.83 -14.45
N PRO A 437 -15.50 20.56 -13.20
CA PRO A 437 -15.71 19.20 -12.73
C PRO A 437 -16.95 18.57 -13.39
N ALA A 438 -16.88 17.26 -13.62
CA ALA A 438 -17.88 16.53 -14.42
C ALA A 438 -19.31 16.63 -13.89
N ASN A 439 -19.49 16.74 -12.56
CA ASN A 439 -20.79 16.91 -11.92
C ASN A 439 -21.45 18.25 -12.28
N LEU A 440 -20.70 19.35 -12.31
CA LEU A 440 -21.22 20.66 -12.68
C LEU A 440 -21.57 20.72 -14.17
N VAL A 441 -20.71 20.17 -15.04
CA VAL A 441 -21.00 20.12 -16.48
C VAL A 441 -22.24 19.27 -16.73
N ALA A 442 -22.43 18.15 -16.03
CA ALA A 442 -23.62 17.32 -16.16
C ALA A 442 -24.91 18.04 -15.72
N GLN A 443 -24.87 18.80 -14.62
CA GLN A 443 -25.99 19.64 -14.18
C GLN A 443 -26.30 20.75 -15.19
N ALA A 444 -25.28 21.40 -15.75
CA ALA A 444 -25.45 22.42 -16.77
C ALA A 444 -26.10 21.85 -18.04
N VAL A 445 -25.71 20.65 -18.46
CA VAL A 445 -26.32 19.94 -19.60
C VAL A 445 -27.78 19.61 -19.30
N GLU A 446 -28.10 19.15 -18.10
CA GLU A 446 -29.48 18.87 -17.69
C GLU A 446 -30.36 20.13 -17.72
N GLN A 447 -29.88 21.23 -17.15
CA GLN A 447 -30.59 22.52 -17.16
C GLN A 447 -30.76 23.08 -18.59
N ALA A 448 -29.74 22.94 -19.44
CA ALA A 448 -29.84 23.34 -20.85
C ALA A 448 -30.87 22.52 -21.63
N LEU A 449 -30.99 21.22 -21.34
CA LEU A 449 -32.04 20.35 -21.92
C LEU A 449 -33.44 20.78 -21.47
N GLU A 450 -33.62 21.17 -20.20
CA GLU A 450 -34.89 21.68 -19.68
C GLU A 450 -35.30 23.01 -20.32
N TYR A 451 -34.35 23.91 -20.56
CA TYR A 451 -34.60 25.21 -21.18
C TYR A 451 -34.67 25.16 -22.71
N GLY A 452 -34.32 24.03 -23.33
CA GLY A 452 -34.23 23.90 -24.79
C GLY A 452 -33.01 24.60 -25.40
N CYS A 453 -32.02 25.02 -24.59
CA CYS A 453 -30.81 25.70 -25.02
C CYS A 453 -29.66 24.70 -25.26
N ILE A 454 -29.86 23.77 -26.20
CA ILE A 454 -29.05 22.55 -26.35
C ILE A 454 -27.65 22.75 -26.97
N HIS A 455 -27.35 23.93 -27.50
CA HIS A 455 -26.06 24.25 -28.13
C HIS A 455 -24.97 24.56 -27.08
N ALA A 456 -23.70 24.53 -27.48
CA ALA A 456 -22.58 24.73 -26.56
C ALA A 456 -22.65 26.04 -25.76
N ASP A 457 -23.09 27.13 -26.41
CA ASP A 457 -23.28 28.43 -25.77
C ASP A 457 -24.36 28.40 -24.67
N GLY A 458 -25.44 27.63 -24.91
CA GLY A 458 -26.54 27.47 -23.95
C GLY A 458 -26.11 26.68 -22.71
N VAL A 459 -25.38 25.58 -22.91
CA VAL A 459 -24.78 24.81 -21.80
C VAL A 459 -23.77 25.65 -21.03
N THR A 460 -22.95 26.44 -21.73
CA THR A 460 -21.98 27.35 -21.10
C THR A 460 -22.68 28.41 -20.26
N LEU A 461 -23.81 28.95 -20.71
CA LEU A 461 -24.63 29.89 -19.95
C LEU A 461 -25.18 29.24 -18.68
N CYS A 462 -25.77 28.05 -18.77
CA CYS A 462 -26.25 27.30 -17.59
C CYS A 462 -25.11 27.02 -16.61
N LEU A 463 -23.92 26.63 -17.11
CA LEU A 463 -22.75 26.40 -16.27
C LEU A 463 -22.30 27.67 -15.55
N ARG A 464 -22.31 28.83 -16.22
CA ARG A 464 -22.01 30.12 -15.58
C ARG A 464 -23.01 30.46 -14.49
N HIS A 465 -24.30 30.23 -14.71
CA HIS A 465 -25.32 30.44 -13.67
C HIS A 465 -25.15 29.50 -12.47
N LEU A 466 -24.67 28.27 -12.67
CA LEU A 466 -24.35 27.36 -11.57
C LEU A 466 -23.12 27.81 -10.76
N LEU A 467 -22.14 28.43 -11.43
CA LEU A 467 -20.94 28.98 -10.80
C LEU A 467 -21.20 30.31 -10.08
N ASP A 468 -22.13 31.12 -10.60
CA ASP A 468 -22.52 32.41 -10.04
C ASP A 468 -24.05 32.55 -9.96
N PRO A 469 -24.68 32.05 -8.89
CA PRO A 469 -26.13 32.11 -8.70
C PRO A 469 -26.64 33.51 -8.33
N GLU A 470 -25.75 34.45 -7.94
CA GLU A 470 -26.13 35.81 -7.51
C GLU A 470 -26.31 36.80 -8.68
N GLY A 471 -25.93 36.40 -9.90
CA GLY A 471 -26.23 37.12 -11.13
C GLY A 471 -27.72 37.02 -11.51
N SER A 472 -28.61 37.59 -10.70
CA SER A 472 -30.02 37.71 -11.08
C SER A 472 -30.11 38.45 -12.41
N MET A 473 -30.65 37.82 -13.45
CA MET A 473 -31.06 38.53 -14.65
C MET A 473 -31.92 39.72 -14.20
N PRO A 474 -31.57 40.97 -14.52
CA PRO A 474 -32.41 42.09 -14.15
C PRO A 474 -33.81 41.83 -14.68
N SER A 475 -34.78 41.89 -13.78
CA SER A 475 -36.19 41.70 -14.13
C SER A 475 -36.55 42.64 -15.27
N LEU A 476 -36.93 42.08 -16.42
CA LEU A 476 -37.55 42.83 -17.52
C LEU A 476 -39.00 43.25 -17.17
N ILE A 477 -39.48 42.93 -15.97
CA ILE A 477 -40.74 43.44 -15.44
C ILE A 477 -40.45 44.83 -14.86
N TRP A 478 -40.73 45.84 -15.67
CA TRP A 478 -40.73 47.22 -15.24
C TRP A 478 -42.02 47.47 -14.45
N ALA A 479 -41.90 47.87 -13.17
CA ALA A 479 -43.05 48.24 -12.34
C ALA A 479 -43.74 49.53 -12.83
N GLU A 480 -42.99 50.34 -13.58
CA GLU A 480 -43.47 51.55 -14.27
C GLU A 480 -43.27 51.36 -15.78
N PRO A 481 -44.14 51.94 -16.63
CA PRO A 481 -43.93 51.89 -18.07
C PRO A 481 -42.54 52.44 -18.40
N PRO A 482 -41.73 51.75 -19.23
CA PRO A 482 -40.38 52.19 -19.51
C PRO A 482 -40.38 53.60 -20.10
N PRO A 483 -39.30 54.39 -19.99
CA PRO A 483 -39.27 55.79 -20.43
C PRO A 483 -39.57 55.99 -21.93
N TRP A 484 -39.51 54.91 -22.72
CA TRP A 484 -39.89 54.89 -24.13
C TRP A 484 -41.34 54.45 -24.39
N ALA A 485 -42.13 54.11 -23.38
CA ALA A 485 -43.55 53.73 -23.53
C ALA A 485 -44.39 54.87 -24.12
N ALA A 486 -44.00 56.13 -23.90
CA ALA A 486 -44.62 57.31 -24.51
C ALA A 486 -44.11 57.61 -25.94
N VAL A 487 -43.14 56.84 -26.45
CA VAL A 487 -42.60 57.02 -27.80
C VAL A 487 -43.61 56.45 -28.80
N GLY A 488 -44.24 57.34 -29.56
CA GLY A 488 -45.31 57.02 -30.52
C GLY A 488 -46.71 57.48 -30.11
N GLU A 489 -46.92 57.83 -28.84
CA GLU A 489 -48.17 58.45 -28.35
C GLU A 489 -48.15 59.98 -28.42
N GLN A 490 -46.98 60.58 -28.64
CA GLN A 490 -46.84 62.01 -28.87
C GLN A 490 -47.31 62.33 -30.30
N GLY A 491 -48.34 63.17 -30.44
CA GLY A 491 -48.75 63.69 -31.74
C GLY A 491 -47.56 64.33 -32.44
N PRO A 492 -47.38 64.11 -33.76
CA PRO A 492 -46.24 64.66 -34.48
C PRO A 492 -46.18 66.17 -34.27
N ASP A 493 -45.05 66.68 -33.78
CA ASP A 493 -44.82 68.12 -33.61
C ASP A 493 -44.71 68.75 -35.00
N LEU A 494 -45.82 69.24 -35.55
CA LEU A 494 -45.84 69.86 -36.87
C LEU A 494 -45.07 71.19 -36.93
N ALA A 495 -44.75 71.81 -35.78
CA ALA A 495 -43.95 73.05 -35.72
C ALA A 495 -42.48 72.82 -36.12
N CYS A 496 -42.03 71.57 -36.22
CA CYS A 496 -40.72 71.28 -36.81
C CYS A 496 -40.68 71.53 -38.33
N TYR A 497 -41.82 71.52 -39.03
CA TYR A 497 -41.91 71.93 -40.44
C TYR A 497 -41.85 73.46 -40.60
N ASP A 498 -42.31 74.24 -39.62
CA ASP A 498 -42.20 75.70 -39.66
C ASP A 498 -40.72 76.16 -39.64
N ARG A 499 -39.85 75.42 -38.95
CA ARG A 499 -38.39 75.64 -38.98
C ARG A 499 -37.74 75.35 -40.34
N LEU A 500 -38.39 74.59 -41.22
CA LEU A 500 -37.95 74.40 -42.61
C LEU A 500 -38.37 75.57 -43.51
N LEU A 501 -39.44 76.30 -43.16
CA LEU A 501 -39.89 77.50 -43.88
C LEU A 501 -39.04 78.74 -43.56
N GLU A 502 -38.40 78.80 -42.39
CA GLU A 502 -37.47 79.89 -42.02
C GLU A 502 -36.09 79.79 -42.69
N ARG A 503 -35.84 78.74 -43.48
CA ARG A 503 -34.58 78.52 -44.23
C ARG A 503 -34.69 78.72 -45.74
N ILE A 504 -35.78 79.33 -46.22
CA ILE A 504 -35.94 79.86 -47.58
C ILE A 504 -36.00 81.37 -47.48
#